data_AF-A0A2K8P9Z9-F1
#
_entry.id   AF-A0A2K8P9Z9-F1
#
_cell.length_a   1.000
_cell.length_b   1.000
_cell.length_c   1.000
_cell.angle_alpha   90.00
_cell.angle_beta   90.00
_cell.angle_gamma   90.00
#
_symmetry.space_group_name_H-M   'P 1'
#
loop_
_entity.id
_entity.type
_entity.pdbx_description
1 polymer ?
#
loop_
_entity_poly.entity_id
_entity_poly.type
_entity_poly.pdbx_seq_one_letter_code
_entity_poly.pdbx_strand_id
1 'polypeptide(L)'
;MDSRNTYAWPREATGTDTATLERWLAGHGWEVDPTVFMAGARGPAVQIRRIDAACQDEEPGLLILPGETVEFDGARMRTARGPVPTAAVAP
;
A
#
# COMPACT_ATOMS: atom_id res chain seq x y z
N MET A 1 11.21 8.19 12.52
CA MET A 1 10.53 7.33 11.53
C MET A 1 11.16 5.95 11.64
N ASP A 2 10.53 5.07 12.40
CA ASP A 2 10.96 3.68 12.52
C ASP A 2 10.69 2.97 11.19
N SER A 3 11.74 2.60 10.47
CA SER A 3 11.65 1.94 9.15
C SER A 3 10.92 0.59 9.20
N ARG A 4 10.59 0.07 10.39
CA ARG A 4 9.76 -1.14 10.58
C ARG A 4 8.25 -0.87 10.45
N ASN A 5 7.83 0.36 10.69
CA ASN A 5 6.42 0.77 10.67
C ASN A 5 6.03 1.48 9.38
N THR A 6 6.95 1.68 8.45
CA THR A 6 6.69 2.42 7.21
C THR A 6 7.22 1.63 6.01
N TYR A 7 6.47 1.61 4.91
CA TYR A 7 6.87 0.98 3.65
C TYR A 7 6.62 1.93 2.49
N ALA A 8 7.65 2.17 1.67
CA ALA A 8 7.54 3.00 0.48
C ALA A 8 7.13 2.13 -0.72
N TRP A 9 5.98 2.44 -1.34
CA TRP A 9 5.52 1.77 -2.54
C TRP A 9 6.12 2.45 -3.78
N PRO A 10 6.96 1.75 -4.56
CA PRO A 10 7.65 2.39 -5.69
C PRO A 10 6.71 2.75 -6.85
N ARG A 11 7.04 3.83 -7.57
CA ARG A 11 6.30 4.26 -8.78
C ARG A 11 6.41 3.29 -9.95
N GLU A 12 7.39 2.41 -9.95
CA GLU A 12 7.64 1.44 -11.01
C GLU A 12 7.72 0.04 -10.39
N ALA A 13 6.82 -0.24 -9.44
CA ALA A 13 6.83 -1.49 -8.70
C ALA A 13 6.71 -2.70 -9.64
N THR A 14 7.61 -3.65 -9.44
CA THR A 14 7.67 -4.93 -10.14
C THR A 14 7.02 -6.02 -9.30
N GLY A 15 6.94 -7.25 -9.83
CA GLY A 15 6.48 -8.39 -9.04
C GLY A 15 7.34 -8.65 -7.78
N THR A 16 8.62 -8.29 -7.80
CA THR A 16 9.50 -8.40 -6.62
C THR A 16 9.12 -7.39 -5.54
N ASP A 17 8.73 -6.17 -5.93
CA ASP A 17 8.26 -5.14 -5.01
C ASP A 17 6.92 -5.53 -4.38
N THR A 18 6.02 -6.13 -5.16
CA THR A 18 4.76 -6.69 -4.65
C THR A 18 5.02 -7.78 -3.61
N ALA A 19 5.86 -8.77 -3.92
CA ALA A 19 6.18 -9.84 -2.97
C ALA A 19 6.84 -9.32 -1.68
N THR A 20 7.58 -8.21 -1.77
CA THR A 20 8.19 -7.56 -0.61
C THR A 20 7.14 -6.81 0.22
N LEU A 21 6.20 -6.11 -0.43
CA LEU A 21 5.05 -5.49 0.23
C LEU A 21 4.18 -6.52 0.94
N GLU A 22 3.83 -7.63 0.28
CA GLU A 22 3.02 -8.70 0.86
C GLU A 22 3.64 -9.28 2.13
N ARG A 23 4.96 -9.52 2.13
CA ARG A 23 5.69 -9.99 3.31
C ARG A 23 5.67 -8.97 4.44
N TRP A 24 5.83 -7.69 4.13
CA TRP A 24 5.76 -6.63 5.13
C TRP A 24 4.36 -6.53 5.73
N LEU A 25 3.31 -6.53 4.91
CA LEU A 25 1.92 -6.51 5.34
C LEU A 25 1.59 -7.72 6.23
N ALA A 26 2.01 -8.92 5.82
CA ALA A 26 1.76 -10.15 6.58
C ALA A 26 2.37 -10.10 7.99
N GLY A 27 3.54 -9.47 8.13
CA GLY A 27 4.16 -9.21 9.43
C GLY A 27 3.34 -8.30 10.36
N HIS A 28 2.42 -7.52 9.81
CA HIS A 28 1.52 -6.61 10.53
C HIS A 28 0.06 -7.10 10.58
N GLY A 29 -0.24 -8.29 10.04
CA GLY A 29 -1.61 -8.82 9.99
C GLY A 29 -2.48 -8.24 8.86
N TRP A 30 -1.85 -7.76 7.78
CA TRP A 30 -2.49 -7.25 6.57
C TRP A 30 -2.08 -8.05 5.34
N GLU A 31 -2.89 -8.01 4.29
CA GLU A 31 -2.62 -8.65 3.01
C GLU A 31 -2.97 -7.71 1.86
N VAL A 32 -2.40 -7.97 0.69
CA VAL A 32 -2.86 -7.39 -0.57
C VAL A 32 -4.19 -8.05 -0.94
N ASP A 33 -5.20 -7.24 -1.21
CA ASP A 33 -6.46 -7.74 -1.76
C ASP A 33 -6.25 -8.06 -3.26
N PRO A 34 -6.39 -9.34 -3.67
CA PRO A 34 -6.13 -9.75 -5.04
C PRO A 34 -7.20 -9.27 -6.03
N THR A 35 -8.33 -8.76 -5.55
CA THR A 35 -9.45 -8.32 -6.41
C THR A 35 -9.24 -6.90 -6.93
N VAL A 36 -8.44 -6.09 -6.24
CA VAL A 36 -8.11 -4.71 -6.64
C VAL A 36 -6.60 -4.56 -6.82
N PHE A 37 -6.09 -5.30 -7.80
CA PHE A 37 -4.77 -5.10 -8.38
C PHE A 37 -4.92 -4.41 -9.75
N MET A 38 -4.69 -3.10 -9.80
CA MET A 38 -4.77 -2.34 -11.05
C MET A 38 -3.37 -2.09 -11.60
N ALA A 39 -2.97 -2.88 -12.59
CA ALA A 39 -1.74 -2.62 -13.34
C ALA A 39 -1.90 -1.35 -14.18
N GLY A 40 -1.07 -0.33 -13.92
CA GLY A 40 -1.01 0.90 -14.69
C GLY A 40 0.36 1.13 -15.31
N ALA A 41 0.45 2.05 -16.29
CA ALA A 41 1.70 2.44 -16.94
C ALA A 41 2.74 3.07 -15.98
N ARG A 42 2.32 3.42 -14.76
CA ARG A 42 3.16 3.93 -13.68
C ARG A 42 3.18 2.97 -12.49
N GLY A 43 3.26 1.66 -12.76
CA GLY A 43 3.21 0.62 -11.73
C GLY A 43 1.78 0.29 -11.23
N PRO A 44 1.64 -0.73 -10.38
CA PRO A 44 0.37 -1.19 -9.86
C PRO A 44 -0.15 -0.28 -8.75
N ALA A 45 -1.45 0.00 -8.77
CA ALA A 45 -2.18 0.43 -7.57
C ALA A 45 -2.69 -0.82 -6.85
N VAL A 46 -2.51 -0.86 -5.52
CA VAL A 46 -2.73 -2.05 -4.72
C VAL A 46 -3.66 -1.73 -3.56
N GLN A 47 -4.76 -2.46 -3.44
CA GLN A 47 -5.60 -2.40 -2.25
C GLN A 47 -5.09 -3.37 -1.20
N ILE A 48 -5.10 -2.95 0.06
CA ILE A 48 -4.74 -3.81 1.21
C ILE A 48 -5.91 -3.96 2.17
N ARG A 49 -5.98 -5.09 2.85
CA ARG A 49 -7.00 -5.42 3.86
C ARG A 49 -6.39 -6.15 5.05
N ARG A 50 -7.09 -6.18 6.19
CA ARG A 50 -6.68 -7.00 7.34
C ARG A 50 -6.90 -8.49 7.05
N ILE A 51 -6.02 -9.33 7.61
CA ILE A 51 -6.08 -10.79 7.49
C ILE A 51 -7.15 -11.43 8.43
N ASP A 52 -7.77 -10.64 9.32
CA ASP A 52 -8.64 -11.20 10.36
C ASP A 52 -10.01 -11.64 9.80
N ALA A 53 -10.32 -12.93 9.96
CA ALA A 53 -11.60 -13.54 9.56
C ALA A 53 -12.83 -12.92 10.24
N ALA A 54 -12.64 -12.15 11.32
CA ALA A 54 -13.71 -11.45 12.03
C ALA A 54 -14.01 -10.03 11.49
N CYS A 55 -13.17 -9.47 10.62
CA CYS A 55 -13.35 -8.12 10.07
C CYS A 55 -14.04 -8.20 8.71
N GLN A 56 -15.31 -8.62 8.70
CA GLN A 56 -16.08 -8.83 7.47
C GLN A 56 -17.00 -7.68 7.04
N ASP A 57 -17.14 -6.59 7.80
CA ASP A 57 -18.25 -5.65 7.51
C ASP A 57 -17.91 -4.15 7.42
N GLU A 58 -16.85 -3.62 8.05
CA GLU A 58 -16.83 -2.15 8.29
C GLU A 58 -15.51 -1.39 8.05
N GLU A 59 -14.34 -2.04 7.88
CA GLU A 59 -13.10 -1.29 7.57
C GLU A 59 -12.82 -1.33 6.06
N PRO A 60 -13.00 -0.22 5.32
CA PRO A 60 -12.66 -0.17 3.91
C PRO A 60 -11.15 -0.42 3.76
N GLY A 61 -10.79 -1.31 2.82
CA GLY A 61 -9.40 -1.53 2.48
C GLY A 61 -8.70 -0.23 2.06
N LEU A 62 -7.40 -0.13 2.30
CA LEU A 62 -6.61 1.04 1.93
C LEU A 62 -6.05 0.85 0.53
N LEU A 63 -6.36 1.77 -0.39
CA LEU A 63 -5.72 1.81 -1.71
C LEU A 63 -4.38 2.55 -1.62
N ILE A 64 -3.31 1.90 -2.09
CA ILE A 64 -1.97 2.46 -2.18
C ILE A 64 -1.67 2.76 -3.64
N LEU A 65 -1.39 4.03 -3.93
CA LEU A 65 -1.00 4.49 -5.26
C LEU A 65 0.51 4.42 -5.47
N PRO A 66 0.98 4.25 -6.72
CA PRO A 66 2.40 4.25 -7.04
C PRO A 66 3.14 5.49 -6.53
N GLY A 67 4.20 5.28 -5.76
CA GLY A 67 4.99 6.34 -5.15
C GLY A 67 4.48 6.84 -3.79
N GLU A 68 3.39 6.26 -3.26
CA GLU A 68 2.96 6.54 -1.91
C GLU A 68 3.80 5.80 -0.87
N THR A 69 3.75 6.31 0.36
CA THR A 69 4.34 5.66 1.52
C THR A 69 3.20 5.24 2.43
N VAL A 70 3.18 3.98 2.84
CA VAL A 70 2.22 3.45 3.81
C VAL A 70 2.89 3.34 5.18
N GLU A 71 2.13 3.61 6.23
CA GLU A 71 2.54 3.58 7.61
C GLU A 71 1.57 2.73 8.43
N PHE A 72 2.12 1.96 9.36
CA PHE A 72 1.40 1.22 10.38
C PHE A 72 1.52 1.93 11.74
N ASP A 73 0.39 2.43 12.24
CA ASP A 73 0.26 3.18 13.51
C ASP A 73 0.15 2.25 14.74
N GLY A 74 0.47 0.96 14.59
CA GLY A 74 0.32 -0.06 15.64
C GLY A 74 -1.06 -0.75 15.67
N ALA A 75 -2.06 -0.17 15.00
CA ALA A 75 -3.40 -0.75 14.87
C ALA A 75 -3.96 -0.68 13.43
N ARG A 76 -3.61 0.36 12.67
CA ARG A 76 -4.18 0.64 11.34
C ARG A 76 -3.11 1.02 10.33
N MET A 77 -3.38 0.72 9.07
CA MET A 77 -2.60 1.20 7.92
C MET A 77 -3.09 2.57 7.47
N ARG A 78 -2.17 3.46 7.15
CA ARG A 78 -2.46 4.81 6.64
C ARG A 78 -1.43 5.18 5.57
N THR A 79 -1.81 5.97 4.58
CA THR A 79 -0.80 6.61 3.72
C THR A 79 -0.17 7.76 4.50
N ALA A 80 1.15 7.75 4.64
CA ALA A 80 1.88 8.87 5.21
C ALA A 80 1.69 10.06 4.27
N ARG A 81 1.05 11.14 4.75
CA ARG A 81 0.94 12.40 4.00
C ARG A 81 2.33 13.02 3.83
N GLY A 82 3.06 12.55 2.82
CA GLY A 82 4.16 13.26 2.17
C GLY A 82 3.71 13.66 0.77
N PRO A 83 4.04 14.86 0.27
CA PRO A 83 3.57 15.30 -1.04
C PRO A 83 4.07 14.32 -2.08
N VAL A 84 3.15 13.65 -2.78
CA VAL A 84 3.44 13.16 -4.11
C VAL A 84 3.71 14.42 -4.94
N PRO A 85 4.93 14.64 -5.50
CA PRO A 85 5.03 15.56 -6.61
C PRO A 85 4.22 14.92 -7.73
N THR A 86 2.97 15.34 -7.86
CA THR A 86 2.23 15.32 -9.11
C THR A 86 3.18 15.97 -10.10
N ALA A 87 3.78 15.19 -10.99
CA ALA A 87 4.49 15.76 -12.12
C ALA A 87 3.49 16.67 -12.81
N ALA A 88 3.69 17.98 -12.64
CA ALA A 88 2.90 19.00 -13.29
C ALA A 88 2.93 18.67 -14.78
N VAL A 89 1.75 18.47 -15.34
CA VAL A 89 1.56 18.46 -16.78
C VAL A 89 1.94 19.88 -17.21
N ALA A 90 3.14 20.05 -17.75
CA ALA A 90 3.54 21.31 -18.34
C ALA A 90 2.77 21.47 -19.67
N PRO A 91 2.28 22.69 -19.99
CA PRO A 91 1.50 22.97 -21.19
C PRO A 91 2.31 22.83 -22.49
#